data_AF-A0A0Q4DRW6-F1
#
_entry.id   AF-A0A0Q4DRW6-F1
#
_cell.length_a   1.000
_cell.length_b   1.000
_cell.length_c   1.000
_cell.angle_alpha   90.00
_cell.angle_beta   90.00
_cell.angle_gamma   90.00
#
_symmetry.space_group_name_H-M   'P 1'
#
loop_
_entity.id
_entity.type
_entity.pdbx_description
1 polymer ?
#
loop_
_entity_poly.entity_id
_entity_poly.type
_entity_poly.pdbx_seq_one_letter_code
_entity_poly.pdbx_strand_id
1 'polypeptide(L)'
;MIRESHKNLTRINDPLRLDTIMSTIIAKHGQMLTMQPGDQIKFPAALNTTEGAWRADKRRYAYKWGSRVCFLAGIERLYLVEGTTYSATAPVVVQPPVPEPSPATKVRTATFTTDAGGLEAFLLTDFYALGVGSRGSLGTAGRLPAGIPTDADRGFLRAGIFCHATVPLMGDAVLYGRSVEGFVIAHRAAEKQVQSASALLTGYYQIPGTVSAEPDAVRFIGTTSDEIGVDQRISVDGKLILIDVELTNRTGADLVDLRYMRLIDFDQPGAFETVNEVIERGWARATMAGNRVLMVGSDDPRATIGLAVAVPPTLDPYAIKALSVGTKRKGDDSIHVCFDIGTLAIGASTRFRIVIDGSAIAS
;
A
#
# COMPACT_ATOMS: atom_id res chain seq x y z
N MET A 1 -34.64 57.73 25.38
CA MET A 1 -34.94 56.98 24.12
C MET A 1 -34.47 57.88 23.00
N ILE A 2 -33.34 57.64 22.33
CA ILE A 2 -33.06 56.55 21.39
C ILE A 2 -31.54 56.23 21.44
N ARG A 3 -31.19 54.96 21.21
CA ARG A 3 -29.91 54.31 21.49
C ARG A 3 -28.79 54.67 20.50
N GLU A 4 -27.60 54.96 21.03
CA GLU A 4 -26.33 54.87 20.28
C GLU A 4 -25.90 53.40 20.16
N SER A 5 -25.68 52.92 18.93
CA SER A 5 -25.12 51.61 18.66
C SER A 5 -23.62 51.73 18.37
N HIS A 6 -22.80 51.32 19.33
CA HIS A 6 -21.39 51.00 19.10
C HIS A 6 -21.30 49.73 18.26
N LYS A 7 -20.73 49.80 17.05
CA LYS A 7 -20.26 48.63 16.31
C LYS A 7 -18.75 48.50 16.49
N ASN A 8 -18.36 47.52 17.30
CA ASN A 8 -17.00 47.00 17.39
C ASN A 8 -16.58 46.43 16.03
N LEU A 9 -15.52 46.98 15.45
CA LEU A 9 -14.79 46.41 14.32
C LEU A 9 -13.75 45.43 14.85
N THR A 10 -14.16 44.17 15.02
CA THR A 10 -13.24 43.07 15.29
C THR A 10 -12.56 42.70 13.96
N ARG A 11 -11.31 43.12 13.75
CA ARG A 11 -10.45 42.59 12.69
C ARG A 11 -10.12 41.14 13.05
N ILE A 12 -10.85 40.20 12.46
CA ILE A 12 -10.44 38.80 12.40
C ILE A 12 -9.32 38.75 11.36
N ASN A 13 -8.09 38.49 11.80
CA ASN A 13 -7.00 38.07 10.94
C ASN A 13 -7.33 36.66 10.46
N ASP A 14 -8.03 36.57 9.33
CA ASP A 14 -8.16 35.33 8.58
C ASP A 14 -6.77 35.02 7.99
N PRO A 15 -6.12 33.89 8.33
CA PRO A 15 -4.87 33.53 7.68
C PRO A 15 -5.17 33.29 6.21
N LEU A 16 -4.62 34.15 5.36
CA LEU A 16 -4.64 34.05 3.91
C LEU A 16 -4.54 32.58 3.47
N ARG A 17 -5.67 31.99 3.05
CA ARG A 17 -5.65 30.87 2.11
C ARG A 17 -5.02 31.42 0.83
N LEU A 18 -3.71 31.26 0.71
CA LEU A 18 -3.04 31.28 -0.57
C LEU A 18 -3.53 30.04 -1.32
N ASP A 19 -4.64 30.21 -2.04
CA ASP A 19 -5.03 29.31 -3.11
C ASP A 19 -3.89 29.32 -4.12
N THR A 20 -2.93 28.41 -3.91
CA THR A 20 -1.77 28.27 -4.77
C THR A 20 -2.30 27.69 -6.06
N ILE A 21 -2.42 28.53 -7.08
CA ILE A 21 -2.94 28.15 -8.39
C ILE A 21 -2.02 27.05 -8.94
N MET A 22 -2.49 25.81 -8.93
CA MET A 22 -1.76 24.69 -9.53
C MET A 22 -1.69 24.93 -11.05
N SER A 23 -0.48 25.15 -11.57
CA SER A 23 -0.28 25.32 -13.01
C SER A 23 0.01 23.97 -13.66
N THR A 24 -0.62 23.70 -14.82
CA THR A 24 -0.30 22.52 -15.63
C THR A 24 0.56 22.94 -16.82
N ILE A 25 1.80 22.49 -16.85
CA ILE A 25 2.79 22.76 -17.90
C ILE A 25 2.71 21.65 -18.95
N ILE A 26 2.60 21.98 -20.24
CA ILE A 26 2.62 20.97 -21.31
C ILE A 26 4.07 20.68 -21.73
N ALA A 27 4.50 19.43 -21.61
CA ALA A 27 5.84 19.00 -21.99
C ALA A 27 6.05 19.02 -23.51
N LYS A 28 7.13 19.65 -23.98
CA LYS A 28 7.55 19.63 -25.38
C LYS A 28 8.92 18.96 -25.53
N HIS A 29 9.14 18.34 -26.69
CA HIS A 29 10.42 17.70 -26.99
C HIS A 29 11.57 18.73 -26.97
N GLY A 30 12.67 18.37 -26.32
CA GLY A 30 13.86 19.20 -26.18
C GLY A 30 13.72 20.33 -25.16
N GLN A 31 12.53 20.51 -24.57
CA GLN A 31 12.27 21.63 -23.67
C GLN A 31 12.96 21.43 -22.33
N MET A 32 13.52 22.53 -21.82
CA MET A 32 14.00 22.64 -20.45
C MET A 32 12.95 23.36 -19.62
N LEU A 33 12.53 22.75 -18.52
CA LEU A 33 11.51 23.29 -17.64
C LEU A 33 12.05 23.38 -16.21
N THR A 34 11.59 24.40 -15.50
CA THR A 34 11.74 24.53 -14.05
C THR A 34 10.31 24.47 -13.49
N MET A 35 10.08 23.57 -12.55
CA MET A 35 8.79 23.41 -11.89
C MET A 35 8.84 24.06 -10.51
N GLN A 36 7.75 24.70 -10.11
CA GLN A 36 7.51 25.12 -8.73
C GLN A 36 6.82 23.99 -7.96
N PRO A 37 6.89 23.98 -6.62
CA PRO A 37 6.09 23.07 -5.81
C PRO A 37 4.60 23.14 -6.17
N GLY A 38 3.97 22.00 -6.42
CA GLY A 38 2.57 21.91 -6.83
C GLY A 38 2.31 22.07 -8.33
N ASP A 39 3.32 22.39 -9.16
CA ASP A 39 3.16 22.36 -10.61
C ASP A 39 2.94 20.92 -11.10
N GLN A 40 2.04 20.79 -12.08
CA GLN A 40 1.85 19.57 -12.85
C GLN A 40 2.48 19.71 -14.23
N ILE A 41 2.89 18.59 -14.82
CA ILE A 41 3.42 18.51 -16.17
C ILE A 41 2.66 17.45 -16.96
N LYS A 42 2.02 17.86 -18.06
CA LYS A 42 1.30 16.97 -18.97
C LYS A 42 2.15 16.59 -20.16
N PHE A 43 2.39 15.30 -20.33
CA PHE A 43 3.08 14.75 -21.49
C PHE A 43 2.10 14.39 -22.61
N PRO A 44 2.53 14.44 -23.88
CA PRO A 44 1.71 13.98 -25.01
C PRO A 44 1.40 12.46 -24.99
N ALA A 45 2.19 11.67 -24.26
CA ALA A 45 2.01 10.23 -24.06
C ALA A 45 2.58 9.84 -22.69
N ALA A 46 2.30 8.61 -22.24
CA ALA A 46 2.89 8.09 -21.01
C ALA A 46 4.42 8.11 -21.08
N LEU A 47 5.05 8.45 -19.96
CA LEU A 47 6.48 8.36 -19.81
C LEU A 47 6.95 6.90 -19.89
N ASN A 48 8.13 6.69 -20.46
CA ASN A 48 8.78 5.38 -20.48
C ASN A 48 9.21 4.96 -19.05
N THR A 49 9.52 5.94 -18.20
CA THR A 49 9.86 5.79 -16.79
C THR A 49 9.58 7.10 -16.04
N THR A 50 9.19 7.00 -14.78
CA THR A 50 9.02 8.14 -13.86
C THR A 50 10.33 8.60 -13.24
N GLU A 51 11.42 7.83 -13.39
CA GLU A 51 12.76 8.19 -12.95
C GLU A 51 13.52 8.90 -14.08
N GLY A 52 13.92 10.14 -13.82
CA GLY A 52 14.68 10.93 -14.77
C GLY A 52 16.11 10.39 -14.93
N ALA A 53 16.61 10.36 -16.16
CA ALA A 53 18.01 10.04 -16.42
C ALA A 53 18.87 11.31 -16.28
N TRP A 54 19.82 11.34 -15.34
CA TRP A 54 20.72 12.49 -15.19
C TRP A 54 21.53 12.73 -16.47
N ARG A 55 21.57 14.00 -16.90
CA ARG A 55 22.31 14.46 -18.08
C ARG A 55 23.31 15.52 -17.66
N ALA A 56 24.56 15.10 -17.48
CA ALA A 56 25.65 15.97 -17.04
C ALA A 56 25.84 17.19 -17.97
N ASP A 57 25.67 17.01 -19.28
CA ASP A 57 25.75 18.06 -20.30
C ASP A 57 24.66 19.13 -20.16
N LYS A 58 23.53 18.79 -19.54
CA LYS A 58 22.39 19.68 -19.31
C LYS A 58 22.22 20.09 -17.85
N ARG A 59 22.94 19.45 -16.92
CA ARG A 59 22.75 19.54 -15.46
C ARG A 59 21.28 19.38 -15.05
N ARG A 60 20.60 18.43 -15.69
CA ARG A 60 19.15 18.18 -15.55
C ARG A 60 18.82 16.70 -15.70
N TYR A 61 17.65 16.33 -15.24
CA TYR A 61 17.07 15.00 -15.42
C TYR A 61 16.24 14.94 -16.70
N ALA A 62 16.45 13.89 -17.48
CA ALA A 62 15.79 13.67 -18.77
C ALA A 62 14.66 12.66 -18.66
N TYR A 63 13.48 13.05 -19.14
CA TYR A 63 12.25 12.25 -19.14
C TYR A 63 11.80 11.98 -20.56
N LYS A 64 11.52 10.71 -20.90
CA LYS A 64 11.22 10.29 -22.27
C LYS A 64 9.79 9.78 -22.42
N TRP A 65 9.17 10.09 -23.56
CA TRP A 65 7.91 9.50 -24.01
C TRP A 65 8.06 9.14 -25.50
N GLY A 66 8.00 7.85 -25.82
CA GLY A 66 8.40 7.36 -27.14
C GLY A 66 9.86 7.74 -27.45
N SER A 67 10.10 8.40 -28.59
CA SER A 67 11.42 8.93 -28.98
C SER A 67 11.71 10.35 -28.50
N ARG A 68 10.74 10.99 -27.83
CA ARG A 68 10.85 12.38 -27.37
C ARG A 68 11.42 12.45 -25.96
N VAL A 69 11.87 13.64 -25.57
CA VAL A 69 12.54 13.90 -24.29
C VAL A 69 12.26 15.33 -23.81
N CYS A 70 12.12 15.54 -22.50
CA CYS A 70 12.17 16.85 -21.84
C CYS A 70 13.16 16.82 -20.68
N PHE A 71 13.58 18.00 -20.21
CA PHE A 71 14.61 18.12 -19.17
C PHE A 71 14.11 18.96 -17.99
N LEU A 72 14.16 18.40 -16.78
CA LEU A 72 13.75 19.08 -15.54
C LEU A 72 14.96 19.31 -14.63
N ALA A 73 15.06 20.50 -14.03
CA ALA A 73 16.11 20.80 -13.06
C ALA A 73 15.70 20.34 -11.65
N GLY A 74 16.57 19.58 -10.98
CA GLY A 74 16.36 19.14 -9.59
C GLY A 74 15.20 18.16 -9.37
N ILE A 75 14.44 17.82 -10.43
CA ILE A 75 13.35 16.85 -10.36
C ILE A 75 13.87 15.52 -10.85
N GLU A 76 14.27 14.66 -9.92
CA GLU A 76 14.79 13.31 -10.23
C GLU A 76 13.67 12.33 -10.54
N ARG A 77 12.47 12.60 -10.00
CA ARG A 77 11.28 11.79 -10.20
C ARG A 77 10.03 12.61 -10.45
N LEU A 78 9.16 12.06 -11.30
CA LEU A 78 7.81 12.55 -11.55
C LEU A 78 6.78 11.54 -11.07
N TYR A 79 5.74 12.01 -10.40
CA TYR A 79 4.65 11.19 -9.87
C TYR A 79 3.45 11.31 -10.79
N LEU A 80 2.93 10.19 -11.31
CA LEU A 80 1.75 10.21 -12.16
C LEU A 80 0.54 10.71 -11.35
N VAL A 81 -0.12 11.75 -11.83
CA VAL A 81 -1.36 12.28 -11.27
C VAL A 81 -2.54 11.59 -11.94
N GLU A 82 -2.65 11.75 -13.27
CA GLU A 82 -3.75 11.16 -14.06
C GLU A 82 -3.35 11.08 -15.54
N GLY A 83 -3.58 9.92 -16.17
CA GLY A 83 -3.37 9.72 -17.60
C GLY A 83 -1.92 9.97 -18.03
N THR A 84 -1.65 11.16 -18.57
CA THR A 84 -0.31 11.61 -18.98
C THR A 84 0.17 12.84 -18.21
N THR A 85 -0.50 13.20 -17.12
CA THR A 85 -0.18 14.32 -16.23
C THR A 85 0.58 13.82 -15.02
N TYR A 86 1.71 14.45 -14.72
CA TYR A 86 2.61 14.11 -13.62
C TYR A 86 2.87 15.33 -12.74
N SER A 87 3.40 15.11 -11.55
CA SER A 87 3.79 16.17 -10.60
C SER A 87 5.23 15.96 -10.16
N ALA A 88 5.95 17.05 -9.88
CA ALA A 88 7.28 17.00 -9.27
C ALA A 88 7.21 16.65 -7.77
N THR A 89 6.08 16.93 -7.15
CA THR A 89 5.79 16.55 -5.76
C THR A 89 4.81 15.39 -5.79
N ALA A 90 5.05 14.35 -4.98
CA ALA A 90 4.07 13.29 -4.85
C ALA A 90 2.72 13.89 -4.41
N PRO A 91 1.61 13.52 -5.04
CA PRO A 91 0.32 14.06 -4.64
C PRO A 91 0.07 13.74 -3.17
N VAL A 92 -0.34 14.74 -2.39
CA VAL A 92 -0.94 14.49 -1.07
C VAL A 92 -2.30 13.88 -1.35
N VAL A 93 -2.37 12.55 -1.35
CA VAL A 93 -3.62 11.84 -1.56
C VAL A 93 -4.48 12.03 -0.32
N VAL A 94 -5.48 12.91 -0.44
CA VAL A 94 -6.61 12.93 0.50
C VAL A 94 -7.41 11.66 0.21
N GLN A 95 -7.69 10.89 1.26
CA GLN A 95 -8.35 9.58 1.18
C GLN A 95 -9.59 9.67 0.25
N PRO A 96 -9.80 8.71 -0.68
CA PRO A 96 -11.12 8.57 -1.26
C PRO A 96 -12.13 8.38 -0.11
N PRO A 97 -13.36 8.91 -0.25
CA PRO A 97 -14.37 8.76 0.79
C PRO A 97 -14.49 7.27 1.13
N VAL A 98 -14.49 6.96 2.43
CA VAL A 98 -14.81 5.62 2.90
C VAL A 98 -16.16 5.26 2.26
N PRO A 99 -16.27 4.14 1.52
CA PRO A 99 -17.55 3.71 0.97
C PRO A 99 -18.61 3.74 2.08
N GLU A 100 -19.83 4.15 1.75
CA GLU A 100 -20.93 4.01 2.71
C GLU A 100 -20.98 2.54 3.15
N PRO A 101 -20.99 2.28 4.47
CA PRO A 101 -20.92 0.92 4.97
C PRO A 101 -22.08 0.11 4.37
N SER A 102 -21.74 -0.99 3.72
CA SER A 102 -22.71 -1.99 3.28
C SER A 102 -23.52 -2.46 4.50
N PRO A 103 -24.79 -2.92 4.36
CA PRO A 103 -25.59 -3.44 5.48
C PRO A 103 -24.73 -4.34 6.38
N ALA A 104 -24.60 -3.89 7.64
CA ALA A 104 -23.43 -4.14 8.50
C ALA A 104 -22.96 -5.59 8.48
N THR A 105 -21.80 -5.82 7.84
CA THR A 105 -21.05 -7.07 8.01
C THR A 105 -20.82 -7.25 9.50
N LYS A 106 -21.26 -8.38 10.07
CA LYS A 106 -21.00 -8.67 11.49
C LYS A 106 -19.52 -8.95 11.64
N VAL A 107 -18.80 -8.01 12.25
CA VAL A 107 -17.37 -8.16 12.52
C VAL A 107 -17.17 -8.52 13.99
N ARG A 108 -16.32 -9.51 14.26
CA ARG A 108 -15.80 -9.83 15.59
C ARG A 108 -14.29 -9.82 15.52
N THR A 109 -13.65 -9.13 16.45
CA THR A 109 -12.19 -9.07 16.54
C THR A 109 -11.76 -9.49 17.94
N ALA A 110 -10.56 -10.05 18.06
CA ALA A 110 -9.90 -10.21 19.34
C ALA A 110 -8.39 -10.36 19.13
N THR A 111 -7.64 -10.13 20.21
CA THR A 111 -6.24 -10.52 20.32
C THR A 111 -6.11 -11.85 21.05
N PHE A 112 -4.99 -12.54 20.81
CA PHE A 112 -4.62 -13.75 21.52
C PHE A 112 -3.10 -13.88 21.59
N THR A 113 -2.61 -14.58 22.60
CA THR A 113 -1.18 -14.84 22.76
C THR A 113 -0.87 -16.24 22.24
N THR A 114 0.14 -16.34 21.37
CA THR A 114 0.65 -17.61 20.86
C THR A 114 1.46 -18.36 21.92
N ASP A 115 1.69 -19.66 21.72
CA ASP A 115 2.56 -20.47 22.59
C ASP A 115 3.99 -19.92 22.68
N ALA A 116 4.45 -19.20 21.65
CA ALA A 116 5.75 -18.53 21.60
C ALA A 116 5.75 -17.14 22.27
N GLY A 117 4.63 -16.71 22.86
CA GLY A 117 4.50 -15.43 23.55
C GLY A 117 4.22 -14.22 22.65
N GLY A 118 4.08 -14.40 21.34
CA GLY A 118 3.69 -13.34 20.41
C GLY A 118 2.21 -12.97 20.57
N LEU A 119 1.89 -11.67 20.60
CA LEU A 119 0.52 -11.15 20.59
C LEU A 119 0.02 -11.01 19.15
N GLU A 120 -1.01 -11.77 18.79
CA GLU A 120 -1.62 -11.79 17.47
C GLU A 120 -3.10 -11.40 17.57
N ALA A 121 -3.76 -11.21 16.43
CA ALA A 121 -5.18 -10.91 16.38
C ALA A 121 -5.88 -11.65 15.27
N PHE A 122 -7.20 -11.66 15.34
CA PHE A 122 -8.05 -12.10 14.24
C PHE A 122 -9.24 -11.16 14.05
N LEU A 123 -9.79 -11.22 12.85
CA LEU A 123 -11.04 -10.62 12.47
C LEU A 123 -11.92 -11.71 11.84
N LEU A 124 -13.11 -11.90 12.39
CA LEU A 124 -14.10 -12.86 11.93
C LEU A 124 -15.32 -12.11 11.38
N THR A 125 -15.73 -12.48 10.18
CA THR A 125 -16.97 -12.04 9.55
C THR A 125 -17.80 -13.23 9.12
N ASP A 126 -18.98 -12.96 8.55
CA ASP A 126 -19.80 -14.00 7.91
C ASP A 126 -19.10 -14.65 6.71
N PHE A 127 -18.07 -14.04 6.12
CA PHE A 127 -17.39 -14.57 4.93
C PHE A 127 -15.93 -15.02 5.18
N TYR A 128 -15.17 -14.22 5.92
CA TYR A 128 -13.75 -14.45 6.23
C TYR A 128 -13.51 -14.75 7.70
N ALA A 129 -12.52 -15.61 7.95
CA ALA A 129 -11.68 -15.56 9.15
C ALA A 129 -10.30 -15.08 8.71
N LEU A 130 -9.91 -13.89 9.19
CA LEU A 130 -8.67 -13.21 8.86
C LEU A 130 -7.75 -13.24 10.08
N GLY A 131 -6.53 -13.74 9.91
CA GLY A 131 -5.51 -13.70 10.95
C GLY A 131 -4.51 -12.57 10.72
N VAL A 132 -4.10 -11.90 11.79
CA VAL A 132 -3.08 -10.83 11.78
C VAL A 132 -1.98 -11.19 12.76
N GLY A 133 -0.78 -11.43 12.22
CA GLY A 133 0.40 -11.79 12.97
C GLY A 133 0.94 -10.62 13.78
N SER A 134 1.79 -10.93 14.77
CA SER A 134 2.31 -9.98 15.77
C SER A 134 3.11 -8.79 15.21
N ARG A 135 3.44 -8.83 13.91
CA ARG A 135 4.20 -7.81 13.21
C ARG A 135 3.37 -7.08 12.14
N GLY A 136 2.04 -7.20 12.17
CA GLY A 136 1.12 -6.48 11.27
C GLY A 136 0.89 -7.14 9.91
N SER A 137 1.44 -8.34 9.69
CA SER A 137 1.18 -9.15 8.51
C SER A 137 -0.17 -9.87 8.59
N LEU A 138 -0.77 -10.18 7.45
CA LEU A 138 -1.79 -11.22 7.32
C LEU A 138 -1.13 -12.58 7.57
N GLY A 139 -1.82 -13.46 8.29
CA GLY A 139 -1.27 -14.74 8.73
C GLY A 139 -0.82 -14.73 10.19
N THR A 140 -1.24 -15.73 10.94
CA THR A 140 -0.85 -15.97 12.33
C THR A 140 0.30 -16.97 12.41
N ALA A 141 1.24 -16.78 13.33
CA ALA A 141 2.25 -17.79 13.65
C ALA A 141 1.67 -18.86 14.59
N GLY A 142 0.74 -18.47 15.46
CA GLY A 142 0.06 -19.35 16.40
C GLY A 142 -1.25 -19.91 15.87
N ARG A 143 -1.75 -20.93 16.59
CA ARG A 143 -3.08 -21.49 16.38
C ARG A 143 -4.13 -20.46 16.81
N LEU A 144 -5.20 -20.33 16.04
CA LEU A 144 -6.34 -19.53 16.45
C LEU A 144 -7.04 -20.14 17.67
N PRO A 145 -7.71 -19.31 18.50
CA PRO A 145 -8.55 -19.79 19.59
C PRO A 145 -9.64 -20.76 19.10
N ALA A 146 -10.04 -21.68 19.97
CA ALA A 146 -11.11 -22.63 19.68
C ALA A 146 -12.41 -21.91 19.27
N GLY A 147 -13.11 -22.46 18.27
CA GLY A 147 -14.37 -21.90 17.76
C GLY A 147 -14.22 -20.83 16.67
N ILE A 148 -12.99 -20.49 16.27
CA ILE A 148 -12.74 -19.68 15.08
C ILE A 148 -12.51 -20.61 13.86
N PRO A 149 -13.22 -20.40 12.74
CA PRO A 149 -13.03 -21.20 11.52
C PRO A 149 -11.58 -21.14 11.01
N THR A 150 -11.05 -22.30 10.63
CA THR A 150 -9.73 -22.49 10.02
C THR A 150 -9.81 -23.63 8.99
N ASP A 151 -8.75 -23.81 8.20
CA ASP A 151 -8.61 -24.97 7.30
C ASP A 151 -8.15 -26.24 8.07
N ALA A 152 -8.87 -26.54 9.16
CA ALA A 152 -8.54 -27.61 10.10
C ALA A 152 -8.60 -28.99 9.45
N ASP A 153 -9.48 -29.19 8.46
CA ASP A 153 -9.60 -30.45 7.70
C ASP A 153 -8.32 -30.80 6.95
N ARG A 154 -7.52 -29.78 6.57
CA ARG A 154 -6.19 -29.96 5.96
C ARG A 154 -5.04 -29.84 6.97
N GLY A 155 -5.35 -29.74 8.26
CA GLY A 155 -4.38 -29.68 9.36
C GLY A 155 -3.88 -28.28 9.71
N PHE A 156 -4.50 -27.22 9.17
CA PHE A 156 -4.07 -25.84 9.41
C PHE A 156 -4.96 -25.16 10.44
N LEU A 157 -4.41 -24.93 11.63
CA LEU A 157 -5.08 -24.29 12.77
C LEU A 157 -4.74 -22.80 12.88
N ARG A 158 -3.98 -22.26 11.93
CA ARG A 158 -3.64 -20.84 11.79
C ARG A 158 -4.59 -20.21 10.79
N ALA A 159 -4.62 -18.88 10.71
CA ALA A 159 -5.38 -18.20 9.66
C ALA A 159 -4.58 -17.08 9.01
N GLY A 160 -4.68 -17.03 7.69
CA GLY A 160 -4.31 -15.93 6.82
C GLY A 160 -5.58 -15.28 6.33
N ILE A 161 -6.02 -15.62 5.12
CA ILE A 161 -7.33 -15.24 4.59
C ILE A 161 -8.13 -16.52 4.36
N PHE A 162 -8.95 -16.92 5.32
CA PHE A 162 -9.77 -18.12 5.22
C PHE A 162 -11.22 -17.79 4.88
N CYS A 163 -11.67 -18.15 3.67
CA CYS A 163 -13.07 -17.97 3.26
C CYS A 163 -13.91 -19.18 3.67
N HIS A 164 -14.63 -19.06 4.80
CA HIS A 164 -15.36 -20.18 5.40
C HIS A 164 -16.82 -20.30 4.93
N ALA A 165 -17.35 -19.30 4.23
CA ALA A 165 -18.73 -19.27 3.75
C ALA A 165 -18.86 -19.62 2.26
N THR A 166 -18.13 -20.63 1.79
CA THR A 166 -18.13 -21.06 0.38
C THR A 166 -18.26 -22.57 0.26
N VAL A 167 -18.95 -23.06 -0.78
CA VAL A 167 -19.04 -24.50 -1.09
C VAL A 167 -18.60 -24.76 -2.54
N PRO A 168 -17.50 -25.49 -2.78
CA PRO A 168 -16.57 -26.06 -1.80
C PRO A 168 -15.67 -25.00 -1.15
N LEU A 169 -15.32 -25.20 0.13
CA LEU A 169 -14.45 -24.30 0.88
C LEU A 169 -13.19 -23.93 0.10
N MET A 170 -12.95 -22.62 -0.03
CA MET A 170 -11.78 -22.07 -0.70
C MET A 170 -10.46 -22.56 -0.12
N GLY A 171 -10.42 -22.90 1.17
CA GLY A 171 -9.16 -23.08 1.90
C GLY A 171 -8.54 -21.73 2.26
N ASP A 172 -7.44 -21.75 3.02
CA ASP A 172 -6.71 -20.52 3.35
C ASP A 172 -5.99 -19.99 2.10
N ALA A 173 -6.21 -18.71 1.80
CA ALA A 173 -5.69 -18.02 0.62
C ALA A 173 -4.37 -17.31 0.88
N VAL A 174 -3.76 -17.45 2.06
CA VAL A 174 -2.40 -16.94 2.32
C VAL A 174 -1.57 -18.08 2.89
N LEU A 175 -1.07 -18.94 2.00
CA LEU A 175 -0.12 -20.02 2.24
C LEU A 175 -0.29 -20.67 3.63
N TYR A 176 -1.44 -21.29 3.90
CA TYR A 176 -1.70 -21.99 5.18
C TYR A 176 -1.78 -21.10 6.43
N GLY A 177 -2.18 -19.85 6.25
CA GLY A 177 -2.19 -18.83 7.29
C GLY A 177 -0.81 -18.43 7.76
N ARG A 178 0.22 -18.71 6.95
CA ARG A 178 1.59 -18.32 7.21
C ARG A 178 1.75 -16.83 6.92
N SER A 179 2.39 -16.12 7.86
CA SER A 179 2.93 -14.77 7.69
C SER A 179 4.15 -14.76 6.73
N VAL A 180 3.98 -15.33 5.53
CA VAL A 180 4.88 -15.06 4.37
C VAL A 180 4.53 -13.70 3.79
N GLU A 181 3.26 -13.30 3.91
CA GLU A 181 2.84 -11.92 3.73
C GLU A 181 3.64 -10.99 4.65
N GLY A 182 3.98 -9.83 4.13
CA GLY A 182 4.67 -8.80 4.89
C GLY A 182 4.73 -7.47 4.15
N PHE A 183 5.34 -6.50 4.81
CA PHE A 183 5.53 -5.17 4.24
C PHE A 183 6.93 -4.65 4.47
N VAL A 184 7.37 -3.78 3.56
CA VAL A 184 8.68 -3.15 3.55
C VAL A 184 8.51 -1.66 3.38
N ILE A 185 9.27 -0.89 4.16
CA ILE A 185 9.43 0.55 4.02
C ILE A 185 10.88 0.80 3.65
N ALA A 186 11.10 1.60 2.61
CA ALA A 186 12.43 1.97 2.20
C ALA A 186 12.49 3.44 1.76
N HIS A 187 13.61 4.10 1.98
CA HIS A 187 13.85 5.48 1.53
C HIS A 187 15.34 5.69 1.24
N ARG A 188 15.67 6.87 0.71
CA ARG A 188 17.06 7.32 0.56
C ARG A 188 17.44 8.28 1.68
N ALA A 189 18.62 8.08 2.25
CA ALA A 189 19.27 9.00 3.18
C ALA A 189 20.75 9.13 2.81
N ALA A 190 21.20 10.36 2.56
CA ALA A 190 22.58 10.65 2.12
C ALA A 190 23.04 9.71 0.99
N GLU A 191 22.22 9.58 -0.05
CA GLU A 191 22.43 8.71 -1.23
C GLU A 191 22.44 7.19 -0.96
N LYS A 192 22.27 6.75 0.29
CA LYS A 192 22.14 5.34 0.66
C LYS A 192 20.69 4.92 0.76
N GLN A 193 20.42 3.67 0.43
CA GLN A 193 19.13 3.04 0.66
C GLN A 193 19.05 2.55 2.12
N VAL A 194 17.99 2.95 2.80
CA VAL A 194 17.62 2.45 4.11
C VAL A 194 16.32 1.67 3.94
N GLN A 195 16.25 0.47 4.53
CA GLN A 195 15.07 -0.38 4.44
C GLN A 195 14.77 -1.07 5.77
N SER A 196 13.49 -1.18 6.08
CA SER A 196 12.97 -1.97 7.19
C SER A 196 11.83 -2.84 6.69
N ALA A 197 11.91 -4.13 6.99
CA ALA A 197 10.91 -5.12 6.60
C ALA A 197 10.25 -5.79 7.81
N SER A 198 8.97 -6.10 7.64
CA SER A 198 8.15 -6.90 8.53
C SER A 198 7.52 -8.04 7.72
N ALA A 199 8.22 -9.17 7.65
CA ALA A 199 7.84 -10.37 6.91
C ALA A 199 8.33 -11.60 7.68
N LEU A 200 7.56 -12.02 8.69
CA LEU A 200 8.04 -12.85 9.80
C LEU A 200 8.64 -14.17 9.33
N LEU A 201 7.98 -14.89 8.43
CA LEU A 201 8.43 -16.22 7.99
C LEU A 201 9.56 -16.19 6.97
N THR A 202 9.86 -15.02 6.41
CA THR A 202 11.08 -14.81 5.61
C THR A 202 12.28 -14.43 6.49
N GLY A 203 12.09 -14.27 7.80
CA GLY A 203 13.13 -13.94 8.77
C GLY A 203 13.37 -12.44 8.97
N TYR A 204 12.49 -11.58 8.48
CA TYR A 204 12.64 -10.13 8.57
C TYR A 204 11.64 -9.53 9.57
N TYR A 205 12.16 -8.93 10.64
CA TYR A 205 11.38 -8.43 11.79
C TYR A 205 11.89 -7.08 12.28
N GLN A 206 12.23 -6.19 11.35
CA GLN A 206 12.92 -4.92 11.61
C GLN A 206 11.98 -3.80 12.05
N ILE A 207 10.66 -4.02 12.00
CA ILE A 207 9.65 -3.05 12.42
C ILE A 207 8.95 -3.59 13.67
N PRO A 208 9.46 -3.28 14.88
CA PRO A 208 8.75 -3.59 16.11
C PRO A 208 7.44 -2.80 16.21
N GLY A 209 6.46 -3.40 16.89
CA GLY A 209 5.14 -2.81 17.05
C GLY A 209 4.20 -3.67 17.88
N THR A 210 2.96 -3.23 17.98
CA THR A 210 1.89 -3.86 18.75
C THR A 210 0.68 -4.06 17.87
N VAL A 211 0.04 -5.23 17.98
CA VAL A 211 -1.26 -5.53 17.38
C VAL A 211 -2.35 -5.36 18.44
N SER A 212 -3.46 -4.72 18.07
CA SER A 212 -4.64 -4.58 18.92
C SER A 212 -5.93 -4.86 18.13
N ALA A 213 -6.96 -5.30 18.84
CA ALA A 213 -8.30 -5.44 18.29
C ALA A 213 -9.12 -4.15 18.53
N GLU A 214 -9.81 -3.68 17.50
CA GLU A 214 -10.82 -2.62 17.52
C GLU A 214 -12.19 -3.24 17.21
N PRO A 215 -13.34 -2.62 17.53
CA PRO A 215 -14.66 -3.23 17.35
C PRO A 215 -14.94 -3.83 15.96
N ASP A 216 -14.40 -3.21 14.90
CA ASP A 216 -14.62 -3.55 13.49
C ASP A 216 -13.31 -3.74 12.70
N ALA A 217 -12.16 -3.73 13.36
CA ALA A 217 -10.86 -3.78 12.72
C ALA A 217 -9.77 -4.39 13.62
N VAL A 218 -8.65 -4.75 13.01
CA VAL A 218 -7.39 -5.01 13.72
C VAL A 218 -6.44 -3.89 13.38
N ARG A 219 -5.70 -3.40 14.37
CA ARG A 219 -4.71 -2.33 14.19
C ARG A 219 -3.32 -2.82 14.55
N PHE A 220 -2.34 -2.42 13.75
CA PHE A 220 -0.92 -2.58 14.03
C PHE A 220 -0.26 -1.21 14.07
N ILE A 221 0.42 -0.90 15.17
CA ILE A 221 1.24 0.32 15.30
C ILE A 221 2.69 -0.11 15.49
N GLY A 222 3.56 0.33 14.59
CA GLY A 222 4.99 0.04 14.64
C GLY A 222 5.85 1.26 14.35
N THR A 223 7.15 1.13 14.54
CA THR A 223 8.11 2.19 14.21
C THR A 223 9.42 1.54 13.76
N THR A 224 9.98 2.02 12.66
CA THR A 224 11.30 1.58 12.16
C THR A 224 12.42 2.11 13.06
N SER A 225 13.63 1.57 12.95
CA SER A 225 14.77 2.02 13.77
C SER A 225 15.20 3.47 13.54
N ASP A 226 14.86 4.02 12.38
CA ASP A 226 15.09 5.41 11.98
C ASP A 226 13.88 6.32 12.19
N GLU A 227 12.88 5.87 12.97
CA GLU A 227 11.74 6.68 13.43
C GLU A 227 10.64 6.95 12.40
N ILE A 228 10.48 6.10 11.38
CA ILE A 228 9.28 6.11 10.53
C ILE A 228 8.16 5.39 11.27
N GLY A 229 7.12 6.13 11.64
CA GLY A 229 5.91 5.58 12.25
C GLY A 229 5.07 4.83 11.22
N VAL A 230 4.54 3.67 11.62
CA VAL A 230 3.67 2.83 10.81
C VAL A 230 2.38 2.59 11.58
N ASP A 231 1.24 2.90 10.97
CA ASP A 231 -0.07 2.61 11.53
C ASP A 231 -0.92 1.94 10.46
N GLN A 232 -1.26 0.67 10.68
CA GLN A 232 -2.06 -0.13 9.77
C GLN A 232 -3.37 -0.50 10.43
N ARG A 233 -4.48 -0.18 9.78
CA ARG A 233 -5.82 -0.62 10.19
C ARG A 233 -6.39 -1.57 9.14
N ILE A 234 -6.71 -2.78 9.57
CA ILE A 234 -7.18 -3.88 8.74
C ILE A 234 -8.64 -4.15 9.10
N SER A 235 -9.56 -3.90 8.17
CA SER A 235 -11.01 -4.09 8.35
C SER A 235 -11.62 -4.90 7.20
N VAL A 236 -12.87 -5.32 7.36
CA VAL A 236 -13.62 -6.01 6.31
C VAL A 236 -14.96 -5.32 6.07
N ASP A 237 -15.26 -5.06 4.80
CA ASP A 237 -16.56 -4.57 4.34
C ASP A 237 -17.12 -5.52 3.27
N GLY A 238 -18.11 -6.33 3.65
CA GLY A 238 -18.62 -7.42 2.82
C GLY A 238 -17.54 -8.43 2.48
N LYS A 239 -17.16 -8.50 1.20
CA LYS A 239 -16.08 -9.37 0.69
C LYS A 239 -14.76 -8.63 0.45
N LEU A 240 -14.68 -7.36 0.85
CA LEU A 240 -13.48 -6.53 0.72
C LEU A 240 -12.70 -6.54 2.02
N ILE A 241 -11.42 -6.92 1.97
CA ILE A 241 -10.47 -6.67 3.05
C ILE A 241 -9.77 -5.35 2.74
N LEU A 242 -9.87 -4.41 3.66
CA LEU A 242 -9.32 -3.07 3.54
C LEU A 242 -8.12 -2.96 4.48
N ILE A 243 -6.97 -2.54 3.95
CA ILE A 243 -5.78 -2.22 4.73
C ILE A 243 -5.50 -0.74 4.52
N ASP A 244 -5.87 0.06 5.50
CA ASP A 244 -5.45 1.45 5.58
C ASP A 244 -4.06 1.53 6.20
N VAL A 245 -3.14 2.21 5.51
CA VAL A 245 -1.77 2.42 5.98
C VAL A 245 -1.52 3.91 6.13
N GLU A 246 -1.02 4.33 7.28
CA GLU A 246 -0.41 5.64 7.50
C GLU A 246 1.08 5.47 7.79
N LEU A 247 1.90 6.24 7.09
CA LEU A 247 3.31 6.43 7.42
C LEU A 247 3.51 7.85 7.94
N THR A 248 4.18 7.98 9.09
CA THR A 248 4.57 9.28 9.67
C THR A 248 6.08 9.41 9.64
N ASN A 249 6.60 10.47 9.03
CA ASN A 249 8.00 10.82 9.17
C ASN A 249 8.23 11.45 10.55
N ARG A 250 8.74 10.69 11.51
CA ARG A 250 9.18 11.23 12.81
C ARG A 250 10.70 11.38 12.90
N THR A 251 11.38 11.19 11.77
CA THR A 251 12.84 11.33 11.68
C THR A 251 13.22 12.82 11.80
N GLY A 252 14.51 13.09 12.03
CA GLY A 252 15.04 14.45 12.06
C GLY A 252 15.26 15.11 10.68
N ALA A 253 14.87 14.46 9.58
CA ALA A 253 15.09 14.93 8.21
C ALA A 253 13.92 14.59 7.26
N ASP A 254 13.86 15.22 6.09
CA ASP A 254 12.92 14.82 5.06
C ASP A 254 13.26 13.41 4.56
N LEU A 255 12.27 12.53 4.46
CA LEU A 255 12.44 11.23 3.83
C LEU A 255 12.37 11.43 2.33
N VAL A 256 13.47 11.20 1.62
CA VAL A 256 13.53 11.31 0.16
C VAL A 256 13.32 9.93 -0.46
N ASP A 257 12.55 9.87 -1.56
CA ASP A 257 12.29 8.61 -2.28
C ASP A 257 11.68 7.53 -1.36
N LEU A 258 10.74 7.91 -0.50
CA LEU A 258 10.03 6.97 0.36
C LEU A 258 9.21 6.02 -0.51
N ARG A 259 9.30 4.73 -0.19
CA ARG A 259 8.56 3.64 -0.81
C ARG A 259 7.95 2.76 0.26
N TYR A 260 6.77 2.25 -0.04
CA TYR A 260 6.14 1.17 0.71
C TYR A 260 5.85 0.02 -0.23
N MET A 261 5.97 -1.20 0.25
CA MET A 261 5.63 -2.39 -0.50
C MET A 261 4.96 -3.39 0.41
N ARG A 262 3.83 -3.95 -0.01
CA ARG A 262 3.21 -5.12 0.62
C ARG A 262 3.32 -6.31 -0.33
N LEU A 263 3.80 -7.44 0.17
CA LEU A 263 3.92 -8.68 -0.59
C LEU A 263 2.90 -9.69 -0.08
N ILE A 264 2.08 -10.22 -0.98
CA ILE A 264 1.03 -11.19 -0.63
C ILE A 264 1.16 -12.40 -1.55
N ASP A 265 1.25 -13.58 -0.93
CA ASP A 265 1.29 -14.87 -1.61
C ASP A 265 -0.06 -15.55 -1.47
N PHE A 266 -0.77 -15.71 -2.59
CA PHE A 266 -2.11 -16.29 -2.62
C PHE A 266 -2.12 -17.82 -2.81
N ASP A 267 -0.98 -18.48 -2.66
CA ASP A 267 -0.91 -19.92 -2.82
C ASP A 267 -1.78 -20.69 -1.80
N GLN A 268 -2.37 -21.77 -2.31
CA GLN A 268 -3.31 -22.62 -1.58
C GLN A 268 -2.66 -23.92 -1.11
N PRO A 269 -3.28 -24.58 -0.11
CA PRO A 269 -2.83 -25.89 0.32
C PRO A 269 -2.68 -26.94 -0.78
N GLY A 270 -1.46 -27.45 -0.94
CA GLY A 270 -1.14 -28.51 -1.91
C GLY A 270 -1.06 -28.04 -3.37
N ALA A 271 -1.14 -26.73 -3.65
CA ALA A 271 -1.07 -26.18 -4.99
C ALA A 271 -0.27 -24.85 -5.01
N PHE A 272 0.92 -24.89 -5.60
CA PHE A 272 1.80 -23.73 -5.84
C PHE A 272 1.67 -23.23 -7.29
N GLU A 273 0.43 -23.12 -7.74
CA GLU A 273 0.07 -22.93 -9.15
C GLU A 273 -0.77 -21.67 -9.38
N THR A 274 -0.76 -20.73 -8.43
CA THR A 274 -1.52 -19.49 -8.55
C THR A 274 -1.09 -18.74 -9.81
N VAL A 275 -2.09 -18.33 -10.60
CA VAL A 275 -1.86 -17.47 -11.76
C VAL A 275 -2.08 -16.03 -11.33
N ASN A 276 -0.99 -15.30 -11.20
CA ASN A 276 -1.01 -13.87 -10.90
C ASN A 276 -0.97 -13.08 -12.20
N GLU A 277 -1.85 -12.09 -12.33
CA GLU A 277 -1.99 -11.25 -13.51
C GLU A 277 -2.15 -9.78 -13.14
N VAL A 278 -1.40 -8.90 -13.79
CA VAL A 278 -1.65 -7.46 -13.72
C VAL A 278 -2.87 -7.13 -14.58
N ILE A 279 -3.98 -6.73 -13.96
CA ILE A 279 -5.24 -6.50 -14.66
C ILE A 279 -5.48 -5.02 -15.00
N GLU A 280 -4.90 -4.12 -14.22
CA GLU A 280 -4.87 -2.68 -14.46
C GLU A 280 -3.73 -2.05 -13.64
N ARG A 281 -3.54 -0.73 -13.73
CA ARG A 281 -2.50 -0.06 -12.95
C ARG A 281 -2.80 -0.17 -11.46
N GLY A 282 -1.85 -0.69 -10.69
CA GLY A 282 -1.98 -0.79 -9.25
C GLY A 282 -2.83 -1.97 -8.78
N TRP A 283 -3.32 -2.80 -9.70
CA TRP A 283 -4.16 -3.96 -9.38
C TRP A 283 -3.73 -5.23 -10.09
N ALA A 284 -3.86 -6.32 -9.35
CA ALA A 284 -3.56 -7.65 -9.78
C ALA A 284 -4.70 -8.61 -9.45
N ARG A 285 -4.74 -9.71 -10.18
CA ARG A 285 -5.63 -10.84 -9.98
C ARG A 285 -4.82 -12.08 -9.65
N ALA A 286 -5.12 -12.72 -8.53
CA ALA A 286 -4.65 -14.05 -8.18
C ALA A 286 -5.74 -15.07 -8.49
N THR A 287 -5.46 -16.00 -9.41
CA THR A 287 -6.35 -17.12 -9.74
C THR A 287 -5.78 -18.40 -9.17
N MET A 288 -6.43 -18.92 -8.13
CA MET A 288 -6.05 -20.13 -7.42
C MET A 288 -6.73 -21.37 -8.03
N ALA A 289 -6.39 -22.55 -7.51
CA ALA A 289 -7.01 -23.82 -7.91
C ALA A 289 -8.54 -23.77 -7.81
N GLY A 290 -9.21 -24.38 -8.80
CA GLY A 290 -10.67 -24.35 -8.91
C GLY A 290 -11.24 -23.02 -9.41
N ASN A 291 -10.44 -22.21 -10.11
CA ASN A 291 -10.81 -20.89 -10.66
C ASN A 291 -11.30 -19.90 -9.60
N ARG A 292 -10.75 -19.99 -8.39
CA ARG A 292 -11.06 -19.07 -7.29
C ARG A 292 -10.22 -17.83 -7.46
N VAL A 293 -10.85 -16.66 -7.37
CA VAL A 293 -10.20 -15.40 -7.73
C VAL A 293 -10.23 -14.44 -6.55
N LEU A 294 -9.06 -13.90 -6.22
CA LEU A 294 -8.91 -12.70 -5.42
C LEU A 294 -8.30 -11.60 -6.29
N MET A 295 -8.82 -10.39 -6.18
CA MET A 295 -8.18 -9.20 -6.71
C MET A 295 -7.47 -8.48 -5.57
N VAL A 296 -6.31 -7.89 -5.85
CA VAL A 296 -5.57 -7.11 -4.86
C VAL A 296 -4.96 -5.88 -5.51
N GLY A 297 -5.01 -4.76 -4.83
CA GLY A 297 -4.45 -3.54 -5.38
C GLY A 297 -4.80 -2.30 -4.61
N SER A 298 -4.67 -1.16 -5.29
CA SER A 298 -5.02 0.15 -4.78
C SER A 298 -5.33 1.09 -5.94
N ASP A 299 -6.34 1.92 -5.75
CA ASP A 299 -6.65 3.02 -6.65
C ASP A 299 -5.71 4.23 -6.46
N ASP A 300 -4.86 4.19 -5.44
CA ASP A 300 -3.89 5.24 -5.20
C ASP A 300 -2.99 5.42 -6.43
N PRO A 301 -2.82 6.65 -6.94
CA PRO A 301 -2.06 6.87 -8.16
C PRO A 301 -0.58 6.49 -8.08
N ARG A 302 -0.05 6.33 -6.85
CA ARG A 302 1.31 5.90 -6.56
C ARG A 302 1.47 4.38 -6.58
N ALA A 303 0.36 3.63 -6.63
CA ALA A 303 0.38 2.18 -6.59
C ALA A 303 0.82 1.57 -7.93
N THR A 304 1.68 0.56 -7.85
CA THR A 304 2.15 -0.27 -8.95
C THR A 304 2.20 -1.73 -8.53
N ILE A 305 2.23 -2.65 -9.51
CA ILE A 305 2.29 -4.09 -9.26
C ILE A 305 3.60 -4.67 -9.77
N GLY A 306 4.25 -5.44 -8.91
CA GLY A 306 5.28 -6.42 -9.28
C GLY A 306 4.81 -7.85 -9.01
N LEU A 307 5.38 -8.80 -9.75
CA LEU A 307 5.20 -10.24 -9.53
C LEU A 307 6.58 -10.86 -9.32
N ALA A 308 6.82 -11.45 -8.16
CA ALA A 308 8.09 -12.10 -7.83
C ALA A 308 7.98 -12.97 -6.56
N VAL A 309 8.76 -14.04 -6.48
CA VAL A 309 8.98 -14.86 -5.27
C VAL A 309 9.31 -13.96 -4.06
N ALA A 310 8.73 -14.21 -2.89
CA ALA A 310 8.97 -13.45 -1.64
C ALA A 310 10.29 -13.81 -0.92
N VAL A 311 11.43 -13.59 -1.56
CA VAL A 311 12.77 -13.83 -1.01
C VAL A 311 13.73 -12.72 -1.40
N PRO A 312 14.80 -12.43 -0.63
CA PRO A 312 15.87 -11.55 -1.11
C PRO A 312 16.33 -11.97 -2.52
N PRO A 313 16.43 -11.04 -3.49
CA PRO A 313 16.42 -9.58 -3.36
C PRO A 313 15.05 -8.88 -3.48
N THR A 314 13.94 -9.61 -3.63
CA THR A 314 12.61 -9.04 -3.94
C THR A 314 11.91 -8.39 -2.73
N LEU A 315 12.54 -8.45 -1.55
CA LEU A 315 12.16 -7.64 -0.40
C LEU A 315 12.61 -6.19 -0.52
N ASP A 316 13.27 -5.81 -1.62
CA ASP A 316 13.66 -4.44 -1.92
C ASP A 316 12.62 -3.74 -2.82
N PRO A 317 11.87 -2.73 -2.33
CA PRO A 317 10.92 -1.95 -3.13
C PRO A 317 11.55 -1.20 -4.32
N TYR A 318 12.87 -1.03 -4.35
CA TYR A 318 13.61 -0.45 -5.47
C TYR A 318 13.90 -1.46 -6.58
N ALA A 319 14.02 -2.74 -6.23
CA ALA A 319 14.26 -3.82 -7.18
C ALA A 319 12.97 -4.27 -7.88
N ILE A 320 11.80 -4.02 -7.27
CA ILE A 320 10.51 -4.38 -7.86
C ILE A 320 10.13 -3.40 -8.98
N LYS A 321 10.04 -3.95 -10.18
CA LYS A 321 9.64 -3.19 -11.37
C LYS A 321 8.13 -3.29 -11.56
N ALA A 322 7.50 -2.15 -11.81
CA ALA A 322 6.12 -2.10 -12.27
C ALA A 322 5.98 -2.90 -13.57
N LEU A 323 5.04 -3.84 -13.60
CA LEU A 323 4.75 -4.68 -14.75
C LEU A 323 3.62 -4.09 -15.59
N SER A 324 3.63 -4.38 -16.89
CA SER A 324 2.56 -3.94 -17.80
C SER A 324 1.27 -4.71 -17.56
N VAL A 325 0.13 -4.06 -17.80
CA VAL A 325 -1.18 -4.71 -17.83
C VAL A 325 -1.17 -5.91 -18.79
N GLY A 326 -1.79 -7.00 -18.37
CA GLY A 326 -1.81 -8.29 -19.07
C GLY A 326 -0.61 -9.18 -18.79
N THR A 327 0.39 -8.73 -18.02
CA THR A 327 1.50 -9.60 -17.59
C THR A 327 0.96 -10.70 -16.67
N LYS A 328 1.22 -11.96 -17.01
CA LYS A 328 0.80 -13.14 -16.23
C LYS A 328 2.01 -13.96 -15.81
N ARG A 329 1.96 -14.51 -14.60
CA ARG A 329 2.91 -15.51 -14.11
C ARG A 329 2.18 -16.60 -13.35
N LYS A 330 2.55 -17.85 -13.62
CA LYS A 330 2.08 -19.03 -12.90
C LYS A 330 3.25 -19.62 -12.13
N GLY A 331 3.10 -19.77 -10.83
CA GLY A 331 4.11 -20.35 -9.95
C GLY A 331 4.15 -19.68 -8.59
N ASP A 332 5.22 -19.95 -7.84
CA ASP A 332 5.52 -19.46 -6.48
C ASP A 332 5.93 -17.97 -6.48
N ASP A 333 5.14 -17.12 -7.15
CA ASP A 333 5.32 -15.67 -7.17
C ASP A 333 4.31 -15.02 -6.24
N SER A 334 4.78 -14.10 -5.39
CA SER A 334 3.90 -13.21 -4.65
C SER A 334 3.50 -12.01 -5.51
N ILE A 335 2.36 -11.40 -5.17
CA ILE A 335 1.97 -10.09 -5.69
C ILE A 335 2.57 -9.01 -4.79
N HIS A 336 3.33 -8.10 -5.38
CA HIS A 336 3.94 -6.97 -4.69
C HIS A 336 3.15 -5.71 -5.04
N VAL A 337 2.40 -5.17 -4.06
CA VAL A 337 1.72 -3.88 -4.19
C VAL A 337 2.67 -2.80 -3.69
N CYS A 338 3.26 -2.06 -4.62
CA CYS A 338 4.29 -1.06 -4.35
C CYS A 338 3.73 0.35 -4.45
N PHE A 339 4.09 1.22 -3.53
CA PHE A 339 3.72 2.64 -3.50
C PHE A 339 4.97 3.50 -3.60
N ASP A 340 5.02 4.32 -4.65
CA ASP A 340 6.04 5.36 -4.83
C ASP A 340 5.59 6.65 -4.14
N ILE A 341 5.94 6.77 -2.86
CA ILE A 341 5.45 7.85 -1.99
C ILE A 341 6.21 9.15 -2.23
N GLY A 342 7.48 9.06 -2.62
CA GLY A 342 8.30 10.23 -2.90
C GLY A 342 8.83 10.91 -1.64
N THR A 343 8.87 12.25 -1.62
CA THR A 343 9.40 12.97 -0.47
C THR A 343 8.33 13.18 0.60
N LEU A 344 8.61 12.78 1.84
CA LEU A 344 7.77 13.03 3.01
C LEU A 344 8.50 13.94 3.99
N ALA A 345 8.00 15.17 4.17
CA ALA A 345 8.63 16.17 5.02
C ALA A 345 8.68 15.76 6.50
N ILE A 346 9.59 16.33 7.28
CA ILE A 346 9.66 16.12 8.73
C ILE A 346 8.30 16.36 9.39
N GLY A 347 7.85 15.42 10.22
CA GLY A 347 6.57 15.49 10.93
C GLY A 347 5.33 15.26 10.06
N ALA A 348 5.48 15.17 8.73
CA ALA A 348 4.37 14.91 7.83
C ALA A 348 3.96 13.43 7.86
N SER A 349 2.70 13.18 7.49
CA SER A 349 2.17 11.84 7.32
C SER A 349 1.59 11.67 5.92
N THR A 350 1.58 10.43 5.44
CA THR A 350 0.91 10.04 4.20
C THR A 350 0.06 8.80 4.45
N ARG A 351 -1.04 8.68 3.70
CA ARG A 351 -1.96 7.57 3.80
C ARG A 351 -2.22 6.95 2.44
N PHE A 352 -2.51 5.67 2.42
CA PHE A 352 -2.98 4.93 1.25
C PHE A 352 -3.73 3.68 1.71
N ARG A 353 -4.52 3.09 0.82
CA ARG A 353 -5.32 1.91 1.10
C ARG A 353 -4.98 0.80 0.12
N ILE A 354 -4.75 -0.41 0.63
CA ILE A 354 -4.72 -1.64 -0.16
C ILE A 354 -6.07 -2.33 0.02
N VAL A 355 -6.63 -2.84 -1.06
CA VAL A 355 -7.88 -3.60 -1.08
C VAL A 355 -7.57 -5.01 -1.56
N ILE A 356 -8.09 -6.02 -0.84
CA ILE A 356 -8.20 -7.39 -1.34
C ILE A 356 -9.68 -7.67 -1.54
N ASP A 357 -10.09 -7.89 -2.78
CA ASP A 357 -11.47 -8.09 -3.20
C ASP A 357 -11.72 -9.57 -3.51
N GLY A 358 -12.58 -10.20 -2.69
CA GLY A 358 -13.06 -11.56 -2.92
C GLY A 358 -14.48 -11.66 -3.46
N SER A 359 -15.00 -10.58 -4.07
CA SER A 359 -16.35 -10.57 -4.66
C SER A 359 -16.52 -11.60 -5.79
N ALA A 360 -15.43 -11.96 -6.46
CA ALA A 360 -15.41 -13.01 -7.49
C ALA A 360 -15.53 -14.44 -6.92
N ILE A 361 -15.44 -14.62 -5.61
CA ILE A 361 -15.62 -15.92 -4.96
C ILE A 361 -17.13 -16.19 -4.82
N ALA A 362 -17.59 -17.27 -5.45
CA ALA A 362 -18.97 -17.72 -5.33
C ALA A 362 -19.31 -18.07 -3.86
N SER A 363 -20.44 -17.58 -3.37
CA SER A 363 -21.01 -17.91 -2.05
C SER A 363 -21.79 -19.21 -2.11
#